data_AF-A0A377C5D3-F1
#
_entry.id   AF-A0A377C5D3-F1
#
_cell.length_a   1.000
_cell.length_b   1.000
_cell.length_c   1.000
_cell.angle_alpha   90.00
_cell.angle_beta   90.00
_cell.angle_gamma   90.00
#
_symmetry.space_group_name_H-M   'P 1'
#
loop_
_entity.id
_entity.type
_entity.pdbx_description
1 polymer ?
#
loop_
_entity_poly.entity_id
_entity_poly.type
_entity_poly.pdbx_seq_one_letter_code
_entity_poly.pdbx_strand_id
1 'polypeptide(L)' 'MSQSTSVLRRNGFTFKQFFVAHDRCAMKVGTDGILLGAWAPVAGVKRCLDIGAGSGLLALMLAQRTR' A
#
# COMPACT_ATOMS: atom_id res chain seq x y z
N MET A 1 -3.49 1.78 -29.31
CA MET A 1 -3.89 2.13 -27.93
C MET A 1 -2.73 2.86 -27.29
N SER A 2 -2.82 4.19 -27.15
CA SER A 2 -1.76 5.01 -26.57
C SER A 2 -1.65 4.69 -25.07
N GLN A 3 -0.56 4.03 -24.65
CA GLN A 3 -0.27 3.91 -23.23
C GLN A 3 0.18 5.28 -22.72
N SER A 4 -0.73 6.01 -22.07
CA SER A 4 -0.39 7.19 -21.28
C SER A 4 0.66 6.77 -20.24
N THR A 5 1.91 7.16 -20.43
CA THR A 5 2.99 6.87 -19.48
C THR A 5 2.69 7.63 -18.19
N SER A 6 2.20 6.95 -17.15
CA SER A 6 1.94 7.58 -15.87
C SER A 6 3.27 8.05 -15.28
N VAL A 7 3.41 9.36 -15.06
CA VAL A 7 4.57 9.90 -14.34
C VAL A 7 4.52 9.40 -12.90
N LEU A 8 5.42 8.48 -12.54
CA LEU A 8 5.51 7.97 -11.18
C LEU A 8 6.04 9.05 -10.24
N ARG A 9 5.41 9.19 -9.08
CA ARG A 9 5.81 10.18 -8.06
C ARG A 9 7.13 9.74 -7.43
N ARG A 10 8.07 10.68 -7.25
CA ARG A 10 9.35 10.44 -6.57
C ARG A 10 9.17 10.30 -5.06
N ASN A 11 10.20 9.81 -4.36
CA ASN A 11 10.30 9.78 -2.90
C ASN A 11 9.30 8.85 -2.18
N GLY A 12 8.83 7.83 -2.89
CA GLY A 12 7.89 6.88 -2.32
C GLY A 12 7.64 5.67 -3.20
N PHE A 13 6.55 4.97 -2.91
CA PHE A 13 6.10 3.81 -3.67
C PHE A 13 4.71 4.07 -4.26
N THR A 14 4.55 3.81 -5.56
CA THR A 14 3.27 4.00 -6.28
C THR A 14 2.55 2.66 -6.42
N PHE A 15 1.39 2.53 -5.79
CA PHE A 15 0.43 1.45 -6.00
C PHE A 15 -0.60 1.86 -7.06
N LYS A 16 -1.43 0.90 -7.50
CA LYS A 16 -2.45 1.14 -8.53
C LYS A 16 -3.47 2.23 -8.16
N GLN A 17 -3.80 2.39 -6.88
CA GLN A 17 -4.85 3.31 -6.41
C GLN A 17 -4.34 4.38 -5.45
N PHE A 18 -3.08 4.29 -4.99
CA PHE A 18 -2.53 5.23 -4.01
C PHE A 18 -1.00 5.32 -4.10
N PHE A 19 -0.45 6.36 -3.50
CA PHE A 19 0.98 6.59 -3.39
C PHE A 19 1.36 6.76 -1.91
N VAL A 20 2.43 6.10 -1.48
CA VAL A 20 2.98 6.25 -0.13
C VAL A 20 4.27 7.05 -0.21
N ALA A 21 4.26 8.29 0.28
CA ALA A 21 5.49 9.04 0.52
C ALA A 21 6.16 8.48 1.78
N HIS A 22 7.35 7.90 1.65
CA HIS A 22 8.05 7.26 2.77
C HIS A 22 9.53 7.66 2.84
N ASP A 23 9.89 8.76 2.21
CA ASP A 23 11.23 9.38 2.27
C ASP A 23 11.57 9.95 3.64
N ARG A 24 10.55 10.43 4.38
CA ARG A 24 10.68 10.98 5.74
C ARG A 24 10.11 10.05 6.83
N CYS A 25 9.95 8.76 6.52
CA CYS A 25 9.51 7.76 7.49
C CYS A 25 10.68 6.89 7.92
N ALA A 26 10.77 6.58 9.22
CA ALA A 26 11.74 5.62 9.75
C ALA A 26 11.51 4.21 9.16
N MET A 27 10.24 3.84 8.95
CA MET A 27 9.85 2.56 8.37
C MET A 27 9.37 2.75 6.92
N LYS A 28 10.33 2.63 5.99
CA LYS A 28 10.06 2.69 4.54
C LYS A 28 9.15 1.54 4.10
N VAL A 29 8.52 1.71 2.92
CA VAL A 29 7.81 0.61 2.27
C VAL A 29 8.81 -0.51 1.98
N GLY A 30 8.55 -1.69 2.55
CA GLY A 30 9.34 -2.89 2.35
C GLY A 30 8.57 -3.94 1.54
N THR A 31 9.30 -4.78 0.82
CA THR A 31 8.72 -5.87 0.00
C THR A 31 7.89 -6.82 0.85
N ASP A 32 8.34 -7.16 2.05
CA ASP A 32 7.64 -8.09 2.95
C ASP A 32 6.25 -7.56 3.33
N GLY A 33 6.13 -6.27 3.61
CA GLY A 33 4.85 -5.61 3.88
C GLY A 33 3.93 -5.62 2.67
N ILE A 34 4.47 -5.43 1.46
CA ILE A 34 3.68 -5.55 0.22
C ILE A 34 3.20 -6.99 0.02
N LEU A 35 4.08 -7.98 0.19
CA LEU A 35 3.73 -9.39 0.03
C LEU A 35 2.66 -9.80 1.04
N LEU A 36 2.83 -9.43 2.32
CA LEU A 36 1.84 -9.69 3.36
C LEU A 36 0.50 -9.04 3.03
N GLY A 37 0.51 -7.74 2.70
CA GLY A 37 -0.69 -6.99 2.38
C GLY A 37 -1.38 -7.46 1.10
N ALA A 38 -0.68 -8.13 0.18
CA ALA A 38 -1.25 -8.75 -1.02
C ALA A 38 -1.76 -10.17 -0.76
N TRP A 39 -1.07 -10.94 0.10
CA TRP A 39 -1.39 -12.33 0.39
C TRP A 39 -2.53 -12.48 1.40
N ALA A 40 -2.74 -11.49 2.29
CA ALA A 40 -3.78 -11.56 3.30
C ALA A 40 -5.18 -11.83 2.67
N PRO A 41 -5.95 -12.82 3.14
CA PRO A 41 -7.29 -13.10 2.63
C PRO A 41 -8.31 -12.14 3.25
N VAL A 42 -8.76 -11.15 2.46
CA VAL A 42 -9.53 -10.00 2.99
C VAL A 42 -10.88 -9.79 2.32
N ALA A 43 -11.30 -10.71 1.45
CA ALA A 43 -12.62 -10.67 0.82
C ALA A 43 -13.72 -10.74 1.89
N GLY A 44 -14.63 -9.77 1.90
CA GLY A 44 -15.75 -9.70 2.86
C GLY A 44 -15.35 -9.33 4.29
N VAL A 45 -14.07 -8.99 4.55
CA VAL A 45 -13.61 -8.56 5.87
C VAL A 45 -14.06 -7.14 6.16
N LYS A 46 -14.81 -6.95 7.26
CA LYS A 46 -15.36 -5.64 7.66
C LYS A 46 -14.53 -4.91 8.74
N ARG A 47 -13.66 -5.65 9.43
CA ARG A 47 -12.86 -5.14 10.55
C ARG A 47 -11.44 -5.68 10.41
N CYS A 48 -10.48 -4.78 10.38
CA CYS A 48 -9.06 -5.08 10.30
C CYS A 48 -8.33 -4.35 11.43
N LEU A 49 -7.23 -4.93 11.90
CA LEU A 49 -6.30 -4.30 12.83
C LEU A 49 -4.91 -4.33 12.19
N ASP A 50 -4.28 -3.16 12.09
CA ASP A 50 -2.90 -3.00 11.62
C ASP A 50 -2.01 -2.69 12.84
N ILE A 51 -1.19 -3.65 13.25
CA ILE A 51 -0.30 -3.51 14.41
C ILE A 51 1.09 -3.10 13.92
N GLY A 52 1.61 -2.00 14.49
CA GLY A 52 2.87 -1.43 14.01
C GLY A 52 2.73 -0.76 12.65
N ALA A 53 1.63 -0.03 12.44
CA ALA A 53 1.20 0.48 11.14
C ALA A 53 2.25 1.33 10.38
N GLY A 54 3.25 1.91 11.05
CA GLY A 54 4.37 2.60 10.40
C GLY A 54 3.91 3.65 9.38
N SER A 55 4.26 3.47 8.10
CA SER A 55 3.83 4.33 6.98
C SER A 55 2.36 4.18 6.57
N GLY A 56 1.58 3.38 7.30
CA GLY A 56 0.18 3.04 7.00
C GLY A 56 0.01 2.11 5.80
N LEU A 57 1.09 1.44 5.38
CA LEU A 57 1.12 0.63 4.15
C LEU A 57 0.03 -0.45 4.15
N LEU A 58 -0.01 -1.29 5.20
CA LEU A 58 -0.97 -2.38 5.28
C LEU A 58 -2.39 -1.85 5.39
N ALA A 59 -2.64 -0.85 6.25
CA ALA A 59 -3.95 -0.20 6.34
C ALA A 59 -4.48 0.30 4.99
N LEU A 60 -3.64 0.97 4.17
CA LEU A 60 -4.02 1.45 2.84
C LEU A 60 -4.28 0.29 1.87
N MET A 61 -3.45 -0.75 1.88
CA MET A 61 -3.65 -1.94 1.05
C MET A 61 -4.95 -2.67 1.41
N LEU A 62 -5.23 -2.81 2.71
CA LEU A 62 -6.45 -3.44 3.20
C LEU A 62 -7.67 -2.62 2.78
N ALA A 63 -7.66 -1.30 2.95
CA ALA A 63 -8.76 -0.42 2.53
C ALA A 63 -9.07 -0.50 1.03
N GLN A 64 -8.08 -0.76 0.18
CA GLN A 64 -8.29 -0.99 -1.25
C GLN A 64 -8.94 -2.37 -1.54
N ARG A 65 -8.65 -3.38 -0.71
CA ARG A 65 -9.02 -4.79 -0.95
C ARG A 65 -10.28 -5.25 -0.20
N THR A 66 -10.71 -4.51 0.83
CA THR A 66 -11.91 -4.80 1.62
C THR A 66 -13.12 -3.95 1.23
N ARG A 67 -12.94 -2.99 0.32
CA ARG A 67 -14.04 -2.24 -0.31
C ARG A 67 -14.78 -3.08 -1.33
#